data_AF-A0A5C7DV56-F1
#
_entry.id   AF-A0A5C7DV56-F1
#
_cell.length_a   1.000
_cell.length_b   1.000
_cell.length_c   1.000
_cell.angle_alpha   90.00
_cell.angle_beta   90.00
_cell.angle_gamma   90.00
#
_symmetry.space_group_name_H-M   'P 1'
#
loop_
_entity.id
_entity.type
_entity.pdbx_description
1 polymer ?
#
loop_
_entity_poly.entity_id
_entity_poly.type
_entity_poly.pdbx_seq_one_letter_code
_entity_poly.pdbx_strand_id
1 'polypeptide(L)'
;MKHIKEANEKYILMKEVEDDPCIYEKSLIYAYILNAKNPNSQIIQYLVNRGAKFEVHDEGFSGRTPMHFWVMQNNYELLELAIKGGANVDMQTRLIQESEYNETLLFEAVSEPETYKVTKLLIELGANVNFATPRTPLDNARGSRNKKLLKDAGAMTSEQIRKKYNLPAYDSSHCEINGKTDFDLLGKY
;
A
#
# COMPACT_ATOMS: atom_id res chain seq x y z
N MET A 1 4.72 24.93 20.41
CA MET A 1 5.56 23.74 20.13
C MET A 1 6.25 23.96 18.80
N LYS A 2 7.57 24.18 18.85
CA LYS A 2 8.44 24.57 17.74
C LYS A 2 8.64 23.37 16.79
N HIS A 3 8.35 23.59 15.51
CA HIS A 3 8.71 22.83 14.31
C HIS A 3 9.61 21.59 14.54
N ILE A 4 9.00 20.41 14.69
CA ILE A 4 9.66 19.18 14.24
C ILE A 4 9.24 19.04 12.78
N LYS A 5 10.08 19.50 11.84
CA LYS A 5 9.98 19.03 10.45
C LYS A 5 10.11 17.52 10.49
N GLU A 6 9.16 16.82 9.88
CA GLU A 6 9.18 15.35 9.82
C GLU A 6 10.51 14.87 9.20
N ALA A 7 11.00 13.69 9.58
CA ALA A 7 12.28 13.22 9.08
C ALA A 7 12.31 13.12 7.54
N ASN A 8 11.15 12.90 6.94
CA ASN A 8 10.95 12.84 5.49
C ASN A 8 11.24 14.18 4.80
N GLU A 9 10.98 15.32 5.47
CA GLU A 9 11.30 16.67 4.98
C GLU A 9 12.71 17.12 5.40
N LYS A 10 13.23 16.56 6.49
CA LYS A 10 14.54 16.91 7.03
C LYS A 10 15.69 16.21 6.29
N TYR A 11 15.47 14.95 5.91
CA TYR A 11 16.46 14.12 5.23
C TYR A 11 16.01 13.92 3.79
N ILE A 12 16.12 14.98 2.98
CA ILE A 12 15.86 14.96 1.54
C ILE A 12 17.20 14.77 0.82
N LEU A 13 17.25 13.81 -0.10
CA LEU A 13 18.32 13.68 -1.08
C LEU A 13 17.91 14.44 -2.34
N MET A 14 18.74 15.41 -2.73
CA MET A 14 18.62 16.14 -3.98
C MET A 14 19.59 15.56 -4.99
N LYS A 15 19.10 15.24 -6.19
CA LYS A 15 19.95 14.86 -7.33
C LYS A 15 19.75 15.86 -8.45
N GLU A 16 20.82 16.58 -8.78
CA GLU A 16 20.92 17.40 -9.99
C GLU A 16 21.31 16.49 -11.17
N VAL A 17 20.71 16.74 -12.33
CA VAL A 17 21.06 16.07 -13.59
C VAL A 17 21.90 17.06 -14.39
N GLU A 18 23.12 16.66 -14.78
CA GLU A 18 24.10 17.56 -15.44
C GLU A 18 23.55 18.25 -16.70
N ASP A 19 22.56 17.64 -17.38
CA ASP A 19 22.00 18.12 -18.66
C ASP A 19 20.49 18.44 -18.61
N ASP A 20 19.85 18.40 -17.43
CA ASP A 20 18.42 18.67 -17.26
C ASP A 20 18.20 19.48 -15.96
N PRO A 21 17.57 20.67 -16.00
CA PRO A 21 17.34 21.50 -14.82
C PRO A 21 16.42 20.86 -13.75
N CYS A 22 15.93 19.65 -13.96
CA CYS A 22 15.17 18.90 -12.96
C CYS A 22 16.02 18.54 -11.73
N ILE A 23 15.61 19.05 -10.57
CA ILE A 23 16.08 18.59 -9.26
C ILE A 23 15.12 17.50 -8.78
N TYR A 24 15.63 16.30 -8.57
CA TYR A 24 14.84 15.22 -7.97
C TYR A 24 15.02 15.23 -6.46
N GLU A 25 13.93 15.48 -5.73
CA GLU A 25 13.88 15.36 -4.28
C GLU A 25 13.33 13.99 -3.90
N LYS A 26 14.07 13.26 -3.07
CA LYS A 26 13.59 11.99 -2.49
C LYS A 26 13.84 11.96 -0.99
N SER A 27 12.84 11.54 -0.23
CA SER A 27 13.07 11.23 1.18
C SER A 27 14.15 10.14 1.31
N LEU A 28 15.05 10.31 2.29
CA LEU A 28 16.19 9.42 2.49
C LEU A 28 15.76 7.96 2.68
N ILE A 29 14.64 7.72 3.37
CA ILE A 29 14.12 6.37 3.58
C ILE A 29 13.67 5.73 2.26
N TYR A 30 13.01 6.49 1.38
CA TYR A 30 12.60 6.02 0.05
C TYR A 30 13.81 5.69 -0.82
N ALA A 31 14.77 6.62 -0.89
CA ALA A 31 15.99 6.44 -1.65
C ALA A 31 16.83 5.26 -1.15
N TYR A 32 16.95 5.08 0.17
CA TYR A 32 17.65 3.95 0.76
C TYR A 32 16.99 2.63 0.35
N ILE A 33 15.66 2.54 0.43
CA ILE A 33 14.92 1.31 0.09
C ILE A 33 15.04 0.97 -1.40
N LEU A 34 14.94 1.96 -2.29
CA LEU A 34 15.05 1.71 -3.73
C LEU A 34 16.46 1.29 -4.19
N ASN A 35 17.52 1.78 -3.54
CA ASN A 35 18.89 1.55 -4.00
C ASN A 35 19.63 0.46 -3.20
N ALA A 36 19.13 0.07 -2.03
CA ALA A 36 19.76 -0.98 -1.25
C ALA A 36 19.34 -2.37 -1.76
N LYS A 37 20.31 -3.13 -2.30
CA LYS A 37 20.10 -4.54 -2.68
C LYS A 37 19.66 -5.42 -1.50
N ASN A 38 20.04 -5.04 -0.26
CA ASN A 38 19.64 -5.66 0.99
C ASN A 38 19.51 -4.55 2.05
N PRO A 39 18.33 -3.94 2.20
CA PRO A 39 18.15 -2.87 3.18
C PRO A 39 18.39 -3.40 4.59
N ASN A 40 19.27 -2.73 5.34
CA ASN A 40 19.60 -3.09 6.71
C ASN A 40 18.48 -2.60 7.64
N SER A 41 17.85 -3.53 8.36
CA SER A 41 16.78 -3.25 9.32
C SER A 41 17.19 -2.27 10.41
N GLN A 42 18.47 -2.24 10.81
CA GLN A 42 18.99 -1.27 11.79
C GLN A 42 18.98 0.16 11.25
N ILE A 43 19.29 0.35 9.96
CA ILE A 43 19.23 1.67 9.32
C ILE A 43 17.78 2.12 9.21
N ILE A 44 16.87 1.22 8.81
CA ILE A 44 15.44 1.52 8.75
C ILE A 44 14.90 1.88 10.14
N GLN A 45 15.21 1.08 11.16
CA GLN A 45 14.81 1.36 12.55
C GLN A 45 15.36 2.69 13.05
N TYR A 46 16.62 3.01 12.73
CA TYR A 46 17.21 4.31 13.07
C TYR A 46 16.44 5.47 12.43
N LEU A 47 16.08 5.36 11.15
CA LEU A 47 15.31 6.39 10.44
C LEU A 47 13.90 6.52 11.02
N VAL A 48 13.22 5.40 11.29
CA VAL A 48 11.89 5.38 11.94
C VAL A 48 11.94 6.03 13.32
N ASN A 49 12.95 5.73 14.15
CA ASN A 49 13.16 6.35 15.45
C ASN A 49 13.41 7.87 15.38
N ARG A 50 13.79 8.38 14.20
CA ARG A 50 13.95 9.82 13.93
C ARG A 50 12.70 10.47 13.35
N GLY A 51 11.60 9.71 13.20
CA GLY A 51 10.33 10.17 12.64
C GLY A 51 10.21 9.99 11.13
N ALA A 52 10.99 9.09 10.52
CA ALA A 52 10.78 8.74 9.12
C ALA A 52 9.49 7.93 8.98
N LYS A 53 8.71 8.28 7.96
CA LYS A 53 7.41 7.70 7.66
C LYS A 53 7.48 6.93 6.34
N PHE A 54 6.73 5.83 6.24
CA PHE A 54 6.67 5.00 5.03
C PHE A 54 5.60 5.46 4.05
N GLU A 55 4.79 6.43 4.46
CA GLU A 55 3.74 7.12 3.71
C GLU A 55 4.32 8.10 2.67
N VAL A 56 5.33 7.66 1.93
CA VAL A 56 5.98 8.40 0.85
C VAL A 56 5.74 7.66 -0.45
N HIS A 57 5.32 8.40 -1.48
CA HIS A 57 5.04 7.86 -2.81
C HIS A 57 6.16 8.27 -3.76
N ASP A 58 6.50 7.44 -4.75
CA ASP A 58 7.24 7.99 -5.89
C ASP A 58 6.41 9.02 -6.64
N GLU A 59 7.11 10.02 -7.15
CA GLU A 59 6.59 11.01 -8.10
C GLU A 59 6.51 10.44 -9.53
N GLY A 60 6.88 9.17 -9.71
CA GLY A 60 6.87 8.49 -10.99
C GLY A 60 5.53 7.86 -11.34
N PHE A 61 5.50 7.17 -12.48
CA PHE A 61 4.29 6.57 -13.06
C PHE A 61 3.64 5.43 -12.26
N SER A 62 4.14 5.09 -11.06
CA SER A 62 3.60 3.97 -10.28
C SER A 62 2.89 4.39 -9.00
N GLY A 63 3.12 5.63 -8.52
CA GLY A 63 2.64 6.12 -7.24
C GLY A 63 2.88 5.13 -6.10
N ARG A 64 3.98 4.38 -6.11
CA ARG A 64 4.23 3.30 -5.14
C ARG A 64 4.92 3.84 -3.90
N THR A 65 4.67 3.18 -2.78
CA THR A 65 5.43 3.42 -1.53
C THR A 65 6.55 2.41 -1.36
N PRO A 66 7.55 2.65 -0.51
CA PRO A 66 8.61 1.69 -0.25
C PRO A 66 8.08 0.31 0.16
N MET A 67 6.95 0.27 0.84
CA MET A 67 6.29 -0.95 1.27
C MET A 67 5.79 -1.80 0.10
N HIS A 68 5.37 -1.19 -1.01
CA HIS A 68 4.97 -1.93 -2.23
C HIS A 68 6.15 -2.70 -2.82
N PHE A 69 7.35 -2.09 -2.83
CA PHE A 69 8.55 -2.78 -3.32
C PHE A 69 8.92 -4.00 -2.47
N TRP A 70 8.75 -3.92 -1.15
CA TRP A 70 8.98 -5.07 -0.28
C TRP A 70 7.97 -6.19 -0.51
N VAL A 71 6.70 -5.84 -0.77
CA VAL A 71 5.69 -6.82 -1.16
C VAL A 71 6.09 -7.53 -2.45
N MET A 72 6.46 -6.79 -3.50
CA MET A 72 6.89 -7.35 -4.79
C MET A 72 8.14 -8.24 -4.68
N GLN A 73 9.03 -7.93 -3.74
CA GLN A 73 10.23 -8.72 -3.48
C GLN A 73 9.99 -9.88 -2.49
N ASN A 74 8.75 -10.08 -2.03
CA ASN A 74 8.38 -11.05 -1.00
C ASN A 74 9.19 -10.90 0.30
N ASN A 75 9.60 -9.66 0.62
CA ASN A 75 10.42 -9.30 1.78
C ASN A 75 9.53 -8.98 2.98
N TYR A 76 9.14 -10.01 3.71
CA TYR A 76 8.20 -9.90 4.83
C TYR A 76 8.87 -9.31 6.09
N GLU A 77 10.18 -9.47 6.28
CA GLU A 77 10.88 -8.95 7.46
C GLU A 77 10.90 -7.41 7.51
N LEU A 78 11.19 -6.74 6.38
CA LEU A 78 11.19 -5.28 6.32
C LEU A 78 9.78 -4.70 6.39
N LEU A 79 8.83 -5.40 5.76
CA LEU A 79 7.42 -5.03 5.81
C LEU A 79 6.88 -5.11 7.25
N GLU A 80 7.20 -6.18 7.97
CA GLU A 80 6.83 -6.35 9.38
C GLU A 80 7.44 -5.26 10.25
N LEU A 81 8.73 -4.95 10.07
CA LEU A 81 9.41 -3.87 10.81
C LEU A 81 8.70 -2.54 10.62
N ALA A 82 8.34 -2.19 9.39
CA ALA A 82 7.68 -0.93 9.07
C ALA A 82 6.28 -0.84 9.69
N ILE A 83 5.45 -1.87 9.51
CA ILE A 83 4.07 -1.87 10.05
C ILE A 83 4.07 -1.86 11.57
N LYS A 84 4.94 -2.65 12.23
CA LYS A 84 5.12 -2.59 13.69
C LYS A 84 5.69 -1.25 14.16
N GLY A 85 6.39 -0.54 13.29
CA GLY A 85 6.87 0.84 13.49
C GLY A 85 5.79 1.92 13.30
N GLY A 86 4.54 1.54 13.01
CA GLY A 86 3.41 2.45 12.85
C GLY A 86 3.08 2.81 11.40
N ALA A 87 3.70 2.16 10.41
CA ALA A 87 3.31 2.32 9.01
C ALA A 87 1.88 1.83 8.80
N ASN A 88 1.12 2.52 7.96
CA ASN A 88 -0.22 2.08 7.59
C ASN A 88 -0.15 0.73 6.83
N VAL A 89 -0.88 -0.28 7.29
CA VAL A 89 -0.93 -1.61 6.64
C VAL A 89 -1.74 -1.59 5.34
N ASP A 90 -2.67 -0.66 5.20
CA ASP A 90 -3.51 -0.46 4.01
C ASP A 90 -2.96 0.66 3.11
N MET A 91 -1.63 0.82 3.06
CA MET A 91 -1.01 1.78 2.15
C MET A 91 -1.42 1.48 0.71
N GLN A 92 -1.88 2.53 0.03
CA GLN A 92 -2.32 2.50 -1.35
C GLN A 92 -1.25 3.08 -2.28
N THR A 93 -1.21 2.57 -3.50
CA THR A 93 -0.59 3.29 -4.62
C THR A 93 -1.30 4.62 -4.87
N ARG A 94 -0.65 5.52 -5.60
CA ARG A 94 -1.16 6.82 -6.05
C ARG A 94 -0.86 7.02 -7.54
N LEU A 95 -1.20 6.00 -8.34
CA LEU A 95 -1.01 6.00 -9.80
C LEU A 95 -1.65 7.24 -10.45
N ILE A 96 -2.88 7.53 -10.03
CA ILE A 96 -3.66 8.69 -10.45
C ILE A 96 -4.34 9.21 -9.18
N GLN A 97 -4.12 10.49 -8.86
CA GLN A 97 -4.79 11.12 -7.72
C GLN A 97 -6.31 10.98 -7.89
N GLU A 98 -7.02 10.62 -6.82
CA GLU A 98 -8.47 10.36 -6.83
C GLU A 98 -8.91 9.15 -7.68
N SER A 99 -7.98 8.35 -8.22
CA SER A 99 -8.36 7.13 -8.93
C SER A 99 -9.00 6.10 -8.02
N GLU A 100 -10.06 5.53 -8.55
CA GLU A 100 -10.74 4.43 -7.92
C GLU A 100 -9.88 3.16 -7.85
N TYR A 101 -8.83 3.05 -8.67
CA TYR A 101 -7.98 1.86 -8.89
C TYR A 101 -6.69 1.82 -8.06
N ASN A 102 -6.55 2.67 -7.05
CA ASN A 102 -5.37 2.63 -6.19
C ASN A 102 -5.33 1.32 -5.38
N GLU A 103 -4.29 0.52 -5.62
CA GLU A 103 -4.14 -0.81 -5.03
C GLU A 103 -3.44 -0.73 -3.67
N THR A 104 -3.94 -1.49 -2.68
CA THR A 104 -3.25 -1.63 -1.39
C THR A 104 -2.08 -2.61 -1.47
N LEU A 105 -1.25 -2.64 -0.43
CA LEU A 105 -0.22 -3.68 -0.25
C LEU A 105 -0.78 -5.10 -0.40
N LEU A 106 -2.02 -5.34 0.06
CA LEU A 106 -2.65 -6.64 -0.05
C LEU A 106 -3.04 -6.99 -1.50
N PHE A 107 -3.46 -6.02 -2.32
CA PHE A 107 -3.70 -6.24 -3.76
C PHE A 107 -2.42 -6.70 -4.47
N GLU A 108 -1.31 -5.99 -4.25
CA GLU A 108 -0.02 -6.36 -4.85
C GLU A 108 0.41 -7.75 -4.35
N ALA A 109 0.28 -8.03 -3.05
CA ALA A 109 0.68 -9.30 -2.45
C ALA A 109 -0.10 -10.51 -2.99
N VAL A 110 -1.38 -10.36 -3.35
CA VAL A 110 -2.18 -11.49 -3.82
C VAL A 110 -2.07 -11.71 -5.32
N SER A 111 -1.44 -10.78 -6.05
CA SER A 111 -1.33 -10.81 -7.52
C SER A 111 -0.46 -11.94 -8.05
N GLU A 112 0.43 -12.52 -7.22
CA GLU A 112 1.29 -13.65 -7.58
C GLU A 112 1.16 -14.84 -6.59
N PRO A 113 1.23 -16.10 -7.05
CA PRO A 113 1.08 -17.27 -6.16
C PRO A 113 2.14 -17.42 -5.05
N GLU A 114 3.37 -16.96 -5.29
CA GLU A 114 4.55 -17.17 -4.45
C GLU A 114 4.66 -16.20 -3.26
N THR A 115 3.95 -15.07 -3.31
CA THR A 115 3.93 -14.01 -2.30
C THR A 115 3.01 -14.33 -1.11
N TYR A 116 2.55 -15.58 -0.98
CA TYR A 116 1.64 -16.01 0.10
C TYR A 116 2.15 -15.77 1.52
N LYS A 117 3.47 -15.69 1.72
CA LYS A 117 4.06 -15.35 3.02
C LYS A 117 3.79 -13.89 3.39
N VAL A 118 3.98 -12.97 2.44
CA VAL A 118 3.63 -11.56 2.60
C VAL A 118 2.12 -11.38 2.73
N THR A 119 1.31 -12.09 1.93
CA THR A 119 -0.16 -12.08 2.08
C THR A 119 -0.57 -12.48 3.50
N LYS A 120 -0.01 -13.57 4.01
CA LYS A 120 -0.27 -14.03 5.38
C LYS A 120 0.12 -12.97 6.41
N LEU A 121 1.32 -12.39 6.28
CA LEU A 121 1.80 -11.34 7.19
C LEU A 121 0.86 -10.11 7.19
N LEU A 122 0.46 -9.62 6.01
CA LEU A 122 -0.43 -8.46 5.90
C LEU A 122 -1.78 -8.72 6.59
N ILE A 123 -2.36 -9.91 6.40
CA ILE A 123 -3.59 -10.33 7.09
C ILE A 123 -3.37 -10.37 8.61
N GLU A 124 -2.27 -10.97 9.07
CA GLU A 124 -1.94 -11.06 10.51
C GLU A 124 -1.70 -9.68 11.15
N LEU A 125 -1.22 -8.70 10.37
CA LEU A 125 -1.02 -7.32 10.79
C LEU A 125 -2.25 -6.42 10.60
N GLY A 126 -3.40 -7.00 10.22
CA GLY A 126 -4.68 -6.30 10.20
C GLY A 126 -5.01 -5.58 8.89
N ALA A 127 -4.40 -5.98 7.77
CA ALA A 127 -4.80 -5.47 6.45
C ALA A 127 -6.29 -5.69 6.20
N ASN A 128 -6.97 -4.70 5.61
CA ASN A 128 -8.36 -4.82 5.23
C ASN A 128 -8.50 -5.78 4.03
N VAL A 129 -8.88 -7.03 4.32
CA VAL A 129 -9.07 -8.07 3.30
C VAL A 129 -10.23 -7.81 2.33
N ASN A 130 -11.09 -6.84 2.65
CA ASN A 130 -12.25 -6.44 1.86
C ASN A 130 -12.10 -5.04 1.26
N PHE A 131 -10.90 -4.44 1.27
CA PHE A 131 -10.65 -3.16 0.61
C PHE A 131 -11.06 -3.25 -0.85
N ALA A 132 -11.98 -2.40 -1.33
CA ALA A 132 -12.47 -2.50 -2.70
C ALA A 132 -12.10 -1.30 -3.57
N THR A 133 -11.52 -1.60 -4.72
CA THR A 133 -11.19 -0.69 -5.83
C THR A 133 -11.76 -1.26 -7.12
N PRO A 134 -13.04 -0.96 -7.40
CA PRO A 134 -14.05 -1.81 -8.06
C PRO A 134 -14.05 -3.34 -7.83
N ARG A 135 -12.89 -3.95 -7.66
CA ARG A 135 -12.60 -5.33 -7.28
C ARG A 135 -12.05 -5.38 -5.86
N THR A 136 -11.92 -6.59 -5.32
CA THR A 136 -11.34 -6.87 -4.00
C THR A 136 -10.02 -7.66 -4.13
N PRO A 137 -9.21 -7.77 -3.06
CA PRO A 137 -8.07 -8.68 -3.06
C PRO A 137 -8.46 -10.12 -3.43
N LEU A 138 -9.65 -10.59 -3.02
CA LEU A 138 -10.10 -11.93 -3.37
C LEU A 138 -10.41 -12.09 -4.87
N ASP A 139 -10.90 -11.03 -5.54
CA ASP A 139 -11.12 -11.04 -6.98
C ASP A 139 -9.80 -11.14 -7.77
N ASN A 140 -8.75 -10.47 -7.30
CA ASN A 140 -7.44 -10.43 -7.96
C ASN A 140 -6.49 -11.56 -7.54
N ALA A 141 -6.81 -12.31 -6.48
CA ALA A 141 -5.91 -13.30 -5.90
C ALA A 141 -5.53 -14.43 -6.89
N ARG A 142 -4.21 -14.62 -7.07
CA ARG A 142 -3.63 -15.76 -7.78
C ARG A 142 -3.11 -16.82 -6.83
N GLY A 143 -3.11 -18.07 -7.30
CA GLY A 143 -2.67 -19.22 -6.51
C GLY A 143 -3.68 -19.67 -5.45
N SER A 144 -3.69 -20.97 -5.14
CA SER A 144 -4.63 -21.55 -4.16
C SER A 144 -4.34 -21.11 -2.72
N ARG A 145 -3.08 -20.83 -2.37
CA ARG A 145 -2.68 -20.39 -1.03
C ARG A 145 -3.22 -19.01 -0.67
N ASN A 146 -3.02 -18.00 -1.53
CA ASN A 146 -3.57 -16.66 -1.31
C ASN A 146 -5.09 -16.69 -1.21
N LYS A 147 -5.77 -17.36 -2.15
CA LYS A 147 -7.23 -17.52 -2.12
C LYS A 147 -7.72 -18.16 -0.82
N LYS A 148 -7.01 -19.17 -0.32
CA LYS A 148 -7.33 -19.82 0.96
C LYS A 148 -7.14 -18.86 2.13
N LEU A 149 -5.99 -18.19 2.23
CA LEU A 149 -5.70 -17.23 3.30
C LEU A 149 -6.76 -16.12 3.37
N LEU A 150 -7.12 -15.54 2.23
CA LEU A 150 -8.15 -14.51 2.15
C LEU A 150 -9.53 -15.03 2.60
N LYS A 151 -9.95 -16.19 2.12
CA LYS A 151 -11.24 -16.80 2.51
C LYS A 151 -11.27 -17.14 4.01
N ASP A 152 -10.20 -17.71 4.53
CA ASP A 152 -10.06 -18.03 5.95
C ASP A 152 -10.11 -16.75 6.82
N ALA A 153 -9.66 -15.62 6.28
CA ALA A 153 -9.73 -14.29 6.90
C ALA A 153 -11.07 -13.56 6.68
N GLY A 154 -12.06 -14.17 6.02
CA GLY A 154 -13.38 -13.56 5.79
C GLY A 154 -13.43 -12.56 4.63
N ALA A 155 -12.49 -12.64 3.69
CA ALA A 155 -12.54 -11.87 2.45
C ALA A 155 -13.75 -12.30 1.60
N MET A 156 -14.36 -11.32 0.95
CA MET A 156 -15.48 -11.46 0.03
C MET A 156 -15.08 -10.94 -1.35
N THR A 157 -15.69 -11.48 -2.39
CA THR A 157 -15.59 -10.90 -3.75
C THR A 157 -16.38 -9.60 -3.80
N SER A 158 -16.05 -8.72 -4.74
CA SER A 158 -16.83 -7.50 -5.00
C SER A 158 -18.32 -7.79 -5.22
N GLU A 159 -18.66 -8.87 -5.93
CA GLU A 159 -20.05 -9.32 -6.11
C GLU A 159 -20.73 -9.70 -4.79
N GLN A 160 -20.03 -10.46 -3.93
CA GLN A 160 -20.54 -10.85 -2.61
C GLN A 160 -20.77 -9.63 -1.71
N ILE A 161 -19.84 -8.67 -1.72
CA ILE A 161 -19.98 -7.43 -0.96
C ILE A 161 -21.18 -6.61 -1.48
N ARG A 162 -21.29 -6.43 -2.80
CA ARG A 162 -22.42 -5.73 -3.43
C ARG A 162 -23.76 -6.36 -3.07
N LYS A 163 -23.86 -7.68 -3.15
CA LYS A 163 -25.06 -8.41 -2.74
C LYS A 163 -25.37 -8.23 -1.25
N LYS A 164 -24.35 -8.27 -0.38
CA LYS A 164 -24.50 -8.10 1.07
C LYS A 164 -25.08 -6.73 1.44
N TYR A 165 -24.67 -5.68 0.74
CA TYR A 165 -25.12 -4.30 0.99
C TYR A 165 -26.20 -3.81 0.04
N ASN A 166 -26.78 -4.70 -0.78
CA ASN A 166 -27.80 -4.37 -1.79
C ASN A 166 -27.36 -3.22 -2.72
N LEU A 167 -26.08 -3.22 -3.12
CA LEU A 167 -25.50 -2.26 -4.06
C LEU A 167 -25.86 -2.66 -5.49
N PRO A 168 -26.09 -1.70 -6.41
CA PRO A 168 -26.26 -1.99 -7.82
C PRO A 168 -24.98 -2.61 -8.41
N ALA A 169 -25.07 -3.09 -9.65
CA ALA A 169 -23.89 -3.47 -10.42
C ALA A 169 -22.89 -2.31 -10.44
N TYR A 170 -21.60 -2.62 -10.43
CA TYR A 170 -20.57 -1.59 -10.49
C TYR A 170 -20.72 -0.77 -11.78
N ASP A 171 -20.81 0.54 -11.62
CA ASP A 171 -20.56 1.51 -12.68
C ASP A 171 -19.64 2.62 -12.16
N SER A 172 -18.92 3.28 -13.07
CA SER A 172 -17.96 4.33 -12.76
C SER A 172 -18.60 5.69 -12.43
N SER A 173 -19.94 5.77 -12.37
CA SER A 173 -20.67 6.99 -11.98
C SER A 173 -20.86 7.11 -10.47
N HIS A 174 -20.61 6.02 -9.73
CA HIS A 174 -20.72 5.90 -8.27
C HIS A 174 -22.12 6.23 -7.75
N CYS A 175 -22.77 5.24 -7.14
CA CYS A 175 -24.11 5.45 -6.59
C CYS A 175 -24.05 5.94 -5.14
N GLU A 176 -24.91 6.90 -4.80
CA GLU A 176 -25.16 7.29 -3.40
C GLU A 176 -26.33 6.50 -2.81
N ILE A 177 -26.09 5.88 -1.65
CA ILE A 177 -27.07 5.10 -0.90
C ILE A 177 -27.07 5.59 0.53
N ASN A 178 -28.18 6.19 0.96
CA ASN A 178 -28.35 6.75 2.31
C ASN A 178 -27.26 7.79 2.70
N GLY A 179 -26.83 8.62 1.74
CA GLY A 179 -25.81 9.65 1.97
C GLY A 179 -24.38 9.12 2.08
N LYS A 180 -24.15 7.87 1.65
CA LYS A 180 -22.83 7.24 1.51
C LYS A 180 -22.64 6.81 0.06
N THR A 181 -21.46 7.02 -0.49
CA THR A 181 -21.07 6.45 -1.79
C THR A 181 -20.94 4.94 -1.68
N ASP A 182 -21.03 4.21 -2.80
CA ASP A 182 -20.72 2.78 -2.79
C ASP A 182 -19.29 2.52 -2.29
N PHE A 183 -18.34 3.43 -2.51
CA PHE A 183 -17.00 3.34 -1.91
C PHE A 183 -16.96 3.41 -0.39
N ASP A 184 -17.74 4.30 0.24
CA ASP A 184 -17.81 4.40 1.70
C ASP A 184 -18.33 3.10 2.34
N LEU A 185 -19.21 2.40 1.61
CA LEU A 185 -19.76 1.11 2.02
C LEU A 185 -18.80 -0.05 1.75
N LEU A 186 -17.91 0.11 0.77
CA LEU A 186 -16.88 -0.84 0.38
C LEU A 186 -15.56 -0.66 1.17
N GLY A 187 -15.53 0.23 2.16
CA GLY A 187 -14.37 0.44 3.02
C GLY A 187 -13.22 1.16 2.31
N LYS A 188 -13.53 1.96 1.29
CA LYS A 188 -12.65 3.04 0.87
C LYS A 188 -12.94 4.21 1.81
N TYR A 189 -11.88 4.72 2.45
CA TYR A 189 -11.86 5.71 3.54
C TYR A 189 -11.99 5.15 4.96
#